data_AF-A0A4Q0YTL9-F1
#
_entry.id   AF-A0A4Q0YTL9-F1
#
_cell.length_a   1.000
_cell.length_b   1.000
_cell.length_c   1.000
_cell.angle_alpha   90.00
_cell.angle_beta   90.00
_cell.angle_gamma   90.00
#
_symmetry.space_group_name_H-M   'P 1'
#
loop_
_entity.id
_entity.type
_entity.pdbx_description
1 polymer ?
#
loop_
_entity_poly.entity_id
_entity_poly.type
_entity_poly.pdbx_seq_one_letter_code
_entity_poly.pdbx_strand_id
1 'polypeptide(L)'
;MLVHIVLVSKVRIHKHTSDQLFFSRWLSVRWVIYKANNMKSYKSQPKNNKSAVPLMSLGRSIVQSAKWSLNLKTSGDPSRQPIVFLHGWPDDDTLWQPFIDKLSSRYYCITLCWPNFAGRVSRRLGYRIPELADLAVHALEEHGIKQKVILVTHDWGALIGYHIERKHPDKVESMVSMDVALRFKKNVVNLALMVSYQAPLVISWGIGLVLPPLGTLLNKAVAMMVRAPKHRVKKTTWANGYLYFYLSLDGLLPDRSPLLDGKVPRCPTLFLYSTKSPIAFHDSKWLSDIQRSGGQSKGIKGDHWFFLSKFDEVFPLVENFIGKDDPVVERILA
;
A
#
# COMPACT_ATOMS: atom_id res chain seq x y z
N MET A 1 26.53 -9.72 -68.49
CA MET A 1 27.55 -8.89 -69.15
C MET A 1 28.07 -7.90 -68.10
N LEU A 2 29.30 -8.11 -67.63
CA LEU A 2 29.95 -7.25 -66.63
C LEU A 2 30.16 -5.83 -67.17
N VAL A 3 30.05 -4.83 -66.30
CA VAL A 3 30.85 -3.61 -66.41
C VAL A 3 31.38 -3.27 -65.01
N HIS A 4 32.72 -3.34 -64.91
CA HIS A 4 33.54 -2.82 -63.82
C HIS A 4 33.42 -1.30 -63.71
N ILE A 5 33.57 -0.74 -62.50
CA ILE A 5 34.49 0.38 -62.25
C ILE A 5 35.03 0.25 -60.82
N VAL A 6 36.37 0.22 -60.76
CA VAL A 6 37.20 0.32 -59.56
C VAL A 6 37.45 1.81 -59.31
N LEU A 7 37.34 2.26 -58.06
CA LEU A 7 38.07 3.43 -57.60
C LEU A 7 38.49 3.25 -56.15
N VAL A 8 39.79 3.05 -55.99
CA VAL A 8 40.54 3.06 -54.73
C VAL A 8 41.07 4.46 -54.56
N SER A 9 40.75 5.10 -53.43
CA SER A 9 41.53 6.23 -52.92
C SER A 9 41.73 6.08 -51.42
N LYS A 10 43.01 5.93 -51.06
CA LYS A 10 43.57 5.80 -49.71
C LYS A 10 43.06 6.90 -48.78
N VAL A 11 42.54 6.52 -47.62
CA VAL A 11 42.61 7.36 -46.42
C VAL A 11 43.26 6.56 -45.29
N ARG A 12 44.19 7.24 -44.63
CA ARG A 12 45.21 6.77 -43.70
C ARG A 12 44.58 6.26 -42.41
N ILE A 13 45.05 5.10 -41.98
CA ILE A 13 44.70 4.43 -40.73
C ILE A 13 45.20 5.28 -39.55
N HIS A 14 44.29 5.69 -38.66
CA HIS A 14 44.60 5.95 -37.27
C HIS A 14 43.97 4.83 -36.45
N LYS A 15 44.84 4.05 -35.79
CA LYS A 15 44.46 3.05 -34.80
C LYS A 15 43.87 3.78 -33.61
N HIS A 16 42.59 3.55 -33.32
CA HIS A 16 42.18 3.37 -31.94
C HIS A 16 41.05 2.34 -31.88
N THR A 17 41.36 1.27 -31.16
CA THR A 17 40.60 0.03 -31.02
C THR A 17 39.41 0.19 -30.08
N SER A 18 38.40 -0.63 -30.38
CA SER A 18 37.37 -1.21 -29.52
C SER A 18 36.26 -0.31 -28.97
N ASP A 19 35.20 -0.21 -29.77
CA ASP A 19 33.86 -0.61 -29.32
C ASP A 19 33.94 -1.93 -28.55
N GLN A 20 33.54 -1.90 -27.27
CA GLN A 20 33.19 -3.01 -26.37
C GLN A 20 33.40 -2.54 -24.91
N LEU A 21 32.77 -1.44 -24.49
CA LEU A 21 32.78 -0.99 -23.09
C LEU A 21 31.72 0.10 -22.83
N PHE A 22 30.45 -0.20 -23.12
CA PHE A 22 29.32 0.67 -22.71
C PHE A 22 28.25 -0.03 -21.86
N PHE A 23 28.53 -1.25 -21.35
CA PHE A 23 27.57 -2.02 -20.55
C PHE A 23 28.05 -2.47 -19.16
N SER A 24 29.20 -2.02 -18.66
CA SER A 24 29.78 -2.53 -17.39
C SER A 24 30.16 -1.48 -16.35
N ARG A 25 29.66 -0.24 -16.44
CA ARG A 25 29.97 0.83 -15.47
C ARG A 25 28.81 1.28 -14.58
N TRP A 26 27.82 0.42 -14.40
CA TRP A 26 26.65 0.67 -13.53
C TRP A 26 26.63 -0.20 -12.26
N LEU A 27 27.79 -0.59 -11.73
CA LEU A 27 27.91 -1.22 -10.40
C LEU A 27 29.26 -0.82 -9.79
N SER A 28 29.25 -0.39 -8.52
CA SER A 28 30.35 0.18 -7.68
C SER A 28 30.55 1.70 -7.88
N VAL A 29 30.48 2.60 -6.88
CA VAL A 29 31.28 2.66 -5.64
C VAL A 29 30.52 3.32 -4.45
N ARG A 30 29.26 3.77 -4.61
CA ARG A 30 28.49 4.35 -3.48
C ARG A 30 27.92 3.32 -2.48
N TRP A 31 28.02 2.03 -2.79
CA TRP A 31 27.32 0.96 -2.08
C TRP A 31 28.04 0.43 -0.83
N VAL A 32 29.36 0.60 -0.72
CA VAL A 32 30.15 0.03 0.40
C VAL A 32 30.25 0.98 1.60
N ILE A 33 30.22 2.30 1.39
CA ILE A 33 30.37 3.29 2.49
C ILE A 33 29.06 3.49 3.27
N TYR A 34 27.88 3.29 2.66
CA TYR A 34 26.59 3.47 3.36
C TYR A 34 26.22 2.30 4.29
N LYS A 35 26.80 1.11 4.06
CA LYS A 35 26.51 -0.12 4.83
C LYS A 35 27.16 -0.13 6.22
N ALA A 36 28.23 0.64 6.43
CA ALA A 36 28.96 0.68 7.70
C ALA A 36 28.30 1.58 8.76
N ASN A 37 27.56 2.62 8.37
CA ASN A 37 27.07 3.65 9.30
C ASN A 37 25.67 3.41 9.90
N ASN A 38 24.92 2.39 9.46
CA ASN A 38 23.54 2.15 9.93
C ASN A 38 23.31 0.78 10.60
N MET A 39 24.36 0.03 10.95
CA MET A 39 24.26 -1.28 11.62
C MET A 39 24.28 -1.21 13.16
N LYS A 40 24.04 -0.06 13.78
CA LYS A 40 23.96 0.07 15.25
C LYS A 40 22.68 0.77 15.70
N SER A 41 21.54 0.12 15.55
CA SER A 41 20.33 0.39 16.36
C SER A 41 19.26 -0.68 16.15
N TYR A 42 19.47 -1.87 16.71
CA TYR A 42 18.38 -2.74 17.12
C TYR A 42 18.84 -3.44 18.40
N LYS A 43 18.77 -2.70 19.51
CA LYS A 43 18.85 -3.30 20.84
C LYS A 43 17.44 -3.77 21.19
N SER A 44 17.32 -5.07 21.39
CA SER A 44 16.15 -5.73 21.98
C SER A 44 15.72 -4.99 23.25
N GLN A 45 14.48 -4.52 23.29
CA GLN A 45 13.90 -4.00 24.53
C GLN A 45 13.53 -5.15 25.48
N PRO A 46 13.65 -4.95 26.82
CA PRO A 46 13.38 -5.97 27.82
C PRO A 46 11.88 -6.22 27.97
N LYS A 47 11.52 -7.49 28.18
CA LYS A 47 10.18 -7.92 28.60
C LYS A 47 9.91 -7.33 29.99
N ASN A 48 9.04 -6.33 30.08
CA ASN A 48 8.45 -5.95 31.36
C ASN A 48 6.99 -6.40 31.41
N ASN A 49 6.76 -7.26 32.41
CA ASN A 49 5.51 -7.92 32.73
C ASN A 49 4.67 -6.98 33.60
N LYS A 50 3.34 -6.98 33.39
CA LYS A 50 2.24 -6.43 34.23
C LYS A 50 1.44 -5.27 33.62
N SER A 51 0.42 -5.63 32.87
CA SER A 51 -0.99 -5.25 33.09
C SER A 51 -1.81 -5.99 32.02
N ALA A 52 -2.29 -7.18 32.38
CA ALA A 52 -3.16 -7.96 31.50
C ALA A 52 -4.51 -7.25 31.42
N VAL A 53 -4.71 -6.48 30.35
CA VAL A 53 -6.06 -6.14 29.89
C VAL A 53 -6.73 -7.45 29.47
N PRO A 54 -7.96 -7.76 29.91
CA PRO A 54 -8.64 -8.99 29.51
C PRO A 54 -8.66 -9.09 27.99
N LEU A 55 -8.22 -10.22 27.44
CA LEU A 55 -8.31 -10.53 26.01
C LEU A 55 -9.81 -10.60 25.66
N MET A 56 -10.39 -9.47 25.24
CA MET A 56 -11.70 -9.48 24.58
C MET A 56 -11.61 -10.36 23.35
N SER A 57 -12.60 -11.23 23.16
CA SER A 57 -12.58 -12.32 22.19
C SER A 57 -12.27 -11.82 20.77
N LEU A 58 -11.22 -12.38 20.15
CA LEU A 58 -11.01 -12.23 18.71
C LEU A 58 -12.05 -13.08 17.97
N GLY A 59 -13.02 -12.41 17.34
CA GLY A 59 -13.89 -13.04 16.36
C GLY A 59 -13.14 -13.21 15.05
N ARG A 60 -13.15 -14.41 14.46
CA ARG A 60 -12.65 -14.66 13.11
C ARG A 60 -13.80 -15.17 12.25
N SER A 61 -14.11 -14.44 11.20
CA SER A 61 -15.14 -14.81 10.23
C SER A 61 -14.52 -14.88 8.84
N ILE A 62 -14.79 -15.95 8.10
CA ILE A 62 -14.58 -15.95 6.66
C ILE A 62 -15.95 -15.66 6.07
N VAL A 63 -16.10 -14.47 5.49
CA VAL A 63 -17.33 -14.11 4.80
C VAL A 63 -17.24 -14.74 3.41
N GLN A 64 -18.11 -15.70 3.15
CA GLN A 64 -18.15 -16.47 1.91
C GLN A 64 -19.51 -16.28 1.24
N SER A 65 -19.48 -15.90 -0.03
CA SER A 65 -20.61 -16.05 -0.93
C SER A 65 -20.30 -17.11 -1.98
N ALA A 66 -21.30 -17.50 -2.77
CA ALA A 66 -21.09 -18.39 -3.92
C ALA A 66 -20.06 -17.84 -4.94
N LYS A 67 -19.74 -16.53 -4.89
CA LYS A 67 -18.86 -15.84 -5.86
C LYS A 67 -17.50 -15.43 -5.30
N TRP A 68 -17.31 -15.33 -3.98
CA TRP A 68 -16.08 -14.79 -3.39
C TRP A 68 -15.90 -15.19 -1.92
N SER A 69 -14.65 -15.12 -1.44
CA SER A 69 -14.31 -15.26 -0.02
C SER A 69 -13.39 -14.13 0.43
N LEU A 70 -13.75 -13.46 1.52
CA LEU A 70 -12.95 -12.41 2.15
C LEU A 70 -12.72 -12.75 3.63
N ASN A 71 -11.47 -12.69 4.06
CA ASN A 71 -11.13 -12.91 5.46
C ASN A 71 -11.37 -11.62 6.24
N LEU A 72 -12.22 -11.70 7.26
CA LEU A 72 -12.57 -10.60 8.16
C LEU A 72 -12.24 -11.01 9.61
N LYS A 73 -11.55 -10.15 10.35
CA LYS A 73 -11.33 -10.36 11.79
C LYS A 73 -11.85 -9.18 12.58
N THR A 74 -12.36 -9.45 13.77
CA THR A 74 -12.95 -8.42 14.63
C THR A 74 -12.40 -8.46 16.04
N SER A 75 -12.31 -7.29 16.67
CA SER A 75 -11.87 -7.12 18.05
C SER A 75 -12.59 -5.93 18.69
N GLY A 76 -13.02 -6.08 19.94
CA GLY A 76 -13.83 -5.08 20.64
C GLY A 76 -15.34 -5.37 20.59
N ASP A 77 -16.11 -4.48 21.20
CA ASP A 77 -17.57 -4.60 21.34
C ASP A 77 -18.29 -4.22 20.03
N PRO A 78 -19.08 -5.13 19.41
CA PRO A 78 -19.82 -4.87 18.17
C PRO A 78 -20.82 -3.71 18.23
N SER A 79 -21.22 -3.27 19.43
CA SER A 79 -22.12 -2.11 19.60
C SER A 79 -21.43 -0.75 19.42
N ARG A 80 -20.10 -0.73 19.36
CA ARG A 80 -19.29 0.49 19.26
C ARG A 80 -19.03 0.91 17.82
N GLN A 81 -18.59 2.14 17.64
CA GLN A 81 -18.28 2.69 16.32
C GLN A 81 -17.25 1.80 15.59
N PRO A 82 -17.57 1.28 14.40
CA PRO A 82 -16.68 0.39 13.66
C PRO A 82 -15.53 1.14 12.99
N ILE A 83 -14.31 0.62 13.17
CA ILE A 83 -13.12 1.02 12.43
C ILE A 83 -12.71 -0.14 11.53
N VAL A 84 -12.65 0.10 10.22
CA VAL A 84 -12.23 -0.88 9.23
C VAL A 84 -10.82 -0.58 8.74
N PHE A 85 -9.92 -1.54 8.93
CA PHE A 85 -8.51 -1.43 8.59
C PHE A 85 -8.19 -2.15 7.26
N LEU A 86 -7.60 -1.42 6.31
CA LEU A 86 -7.33 -1.89 4.95
C LEU A 86 -5.83 -1.84 4.65
N HIS A 87 -5.20 -3.02 4.54
CA HIS A 87 -3.76 -3.14 4.26
C HIS A 87 -3.42 -2.96 2.77
N GLY A 88 -2.14 -2.74 2.47
CA GLY A 88 -1.62 -2.72 1.10
C GLY A 88 -0.75 -3.93 0.75
N TRP A 89 0.09 -3.79 -0.27
CA TRP A 89 1.11 -4.78 -0.63
C TRP A 89 2.45 -4.37 0.00
N PRO A 90 3.25 -5.30 0.53
CA PRO A 90 3.09 -6.76 0.59
C PRO A 90 2.45 -7.24 1.91
N ASP A 91 1.67 -6.38 2.55
CA ASP A 91 1.10 -6.61 3.87
C ASP A 91 -0.09 -7.59 3.84
N ASP A 92 -0.53 -7.98 5.04
CA ASP A 92 -1.81 -8.63 5.30
C ASP A 92 -2.51 -7.91 6.46
N ASP A 93 -3.63 -8.45 6.92
CA ASP A 93 -4.40 -7.88 8.02
C ASP A 93 -3.66 -7.77 9.35
N THR A 94 -2.55 -8.51 9.55
CA THR A 94 -1.74 -8.41 10.77
C THR A 94 -0.97 -7.11 10.88
N LEU A 95 -0.91 -6.31 9.79
CA LEU A 95 -0.36 -4.96 9.77
C LEU A 95 -0.92 -4.06 10.89
N TRP A 96 -2.19 -4.25 11.21
CA TRP A 96 -2.96 -3.34 12.05
C TRP A 96 -2.97 -3.69 13.53
N GLN A 97 -2.31 -4.79 13.93
CA GLN A 97 -2.33 -5.25 15.33
C GLN A 97 -1.96 -4.14 16.34
N PRO A 98 -0.91 -3.31 16.12
CA PRO A 98 -0.59 -2.23 17.06
C PRO A 98 -1.71 -1.20 17.25
N PHE A 99 -2.50 -0.90 16.21
CA PHE A 99 -3.66 -0.01 16.30
C PHE A 99 -4.82 -0.69 17.02
N ILE A 100 -5.09 -1.96 16.70
CA ILE A 100 -6.17 -2.74 17.31
C ILE A 100 -5.96 -2.87 18.82
N ASP A 101 -4.71 -3.11 19.26
CA ASP A 101 -4.35 -3.23 20.68
C ASP A 101 -4.67 -1.95 21.47
N LYS A 102 -4.67 -0.78 20.82
CA LYS A 102 -4.96 0.53 21.44
C LYS A 102 -6.41 1.01 21.28
N LEU A 103 -7.14 0.49 20.29
CA LEU A 103 -8.46 0.99 19.90
C LEU A 103 -9.61 0.03 20.23
N SER A 104 -9.38 -1.28 20.31
CA SER A 104 -10.43 -2.29 20.54
C SER A 104 -11.19 -2.11 21.87
N SER A 105 -10.58 -1.43 22.85
CA SER A 105 -11.23 -1.08 24.11
C SER A 105 -12.20 0.10 24.03
N ARG A 106 -12.34 0.76 22.87
CA ARG A 106 -13.28 1.89 22.61
C ARG A 106 -14.01 1.82 21.27
N TYR A 107 -13.55 0.98 20.35
CA TYR A 107 -14.10 0.85 19.00
C TYR A 107 -14.30 -0.62 18.64
N TYR A 108 -15.16 -0.86 17.65
CA TYR A 108 -15.25 -2.18 17.02
C TYR A 108 -14.25 -2.27 15.86
N CYS A 109 -13.08 -2.85 16.14
CA CYS A 109 -12.00 -2.95 15.16
C CYS A 109 -12.23 -4.12 14.21
N ILE A 110 -12.25 -3.85 12.90
CA ILE A 110 -12.46 -4.84 11.84
C ILE A 110 -11.27 -4.78 10.88
N THR A 111 -10.62 -5.91 10.60
CA THR A 111 -9.62 -5.99 9.52
C THR A 111 -10.17 -6.78 8.35
N LEU A 112 -9.84 -6.32 7.13
CA LEU A 112 -10.08 -7.08 5.90
C LEU A 112 -8.74 -7.52 5.32
N CYS A 113 -8.61 -8.80 4.98
CA CYS A 113 -7.45 -9.33 4.26
C CYS A 113 -7.84 -9.65 2.81
N TRP A 114 -7.21 -8.96 1.86
CA TRP A 114 -7.57 -9.06 0.45
C TRP A 114 -7.37 -10.48 -0.10
N PRO A 115 -8.19 -10.90 -1.09
CA PRO A 115 -7.98 -12.18 -1.77
C PRO A 115 -6.55 -12.30 -2.29
N ASN A 116 -5.94 -13.48 -2.08
CA ASN A 116 -4.54 -13.80 -2.37
C ASN A 116 -3.47 -13.20 -1.44
N PHE A 117 -3.82 -12.46 -0.38
CA PHE A 117 -2.84 -11.87 0.56
C PHE A 117 -2.63 -12.70 1.84
N ALA A 118 -3.53 -13.65 2.15
CA ALA A 118 -3.39 -14.55 3.29
C ALA A 118 -2.45 -15.77 3.06
N GLY A 119 -1.51 -15.67 2.11
CA GLY A 119 -0.58 -16.75 1.77
C GLY A 119 -1.20 -17.94 1.00
N ARG A 120 -2.45 -17.81 0.54
CA ARG A 120 -3.13 -18.79 -0.32
C ARG A 120 -3.76 -18.08 -1.51
N VAL A 121 -3.69 -18.70 -2.69
CA VAL A 121 -4.33 -18.18 -3.91
C VAL A 121 -5.78 -18.68 -3.94
N SER A 122 -6.74 -17.76 -3.77
CA SER A 122 -8.18 -18.05 -3.85
C SER A 122 -8.76 -17.77 -5.25
N ARG A 123 -8.22 -16.79 -5.97
CA ARG A 123 -8.62 -16.48 -7.36
C ARG A 123 -7.40 -16.12 -8.19
N ARG A 124 -7.07 -16.94 -9.20
CA ARG A 124 -5.84 -16.81 -10.00
C ARG A 124 -5.71 -15.46 -10.69
N LEU A 125 -6.80 -14.96 -11.28
CA LEU A 125 -6.81 -13.68 -11.98
C LEU A 125 -6.97 -12.47 -11.04
N GLY A 126 -7.13 -12.68 -9.73
CA GLY A 126 -7.39 -11.61 -8.79
C GLY A 126 -8.71 -10.87 -9.03
N TYR A 127 -8.77 -9.63 -8.57
CA TYR A 127 -9.92 -8.74 -8.64
C TYR A 127 -9.49 -7.35 -9.10
N ARG A 128 -10.36 -6.63 -9.79
CA ARG A 128 -10.15 -5.20 -10.07
C ARG A 128 -10.40 -4.37 -8.81
N ILE A 129 -9.82 -3.17 -8.73
CA ILE A 129 -10.01 -2.30 -7.56
C ILE A 129 -11.49 -1.99 -7.28
N PRO A 130 -12.34 -1.66 -8.29
CA PRO A 130 -13.77 -1.46 -8.02
C PRO A 130 -14.48 -2.71 -7.51
N GLU A 131 -14.05 -3.91 -7.93
CA GLU A 131 -14.61 -5.17 -7.43
C GLU A 131 -14.21 -5.42 -5.97
N LEU A 132 -12.98 -5.05 -5.59
CA LEU A 132 -12.53 -5.12 -4.19
C LEU A 132 -13.29 -4.16 -3.28
N ALA A 133 -13.63 -2.97 -3.77
CA ALA A 133 -14.44 -2.02 -3.03
C ALA A 133 -15.85 -2.56 -2.75
N ASP A 134 -16.52 -3.12 -3.76
CA ASP A 134 -17.82 -3.78 -3.58
C ASP A 134 -17.73 -4.99 -2.65
N LEU A 135 -16.69 -5.79 -2.83
CA LEU A 135 -16.42 -6.96 -2.00
C LEU A 135 -16.27 -6.58 -0.53
N ALA A 136 -15.54 -5.49 -0.23
CA ALA A 136 -15.37 -5.01 1.13
C ALA A 136 -16.70 -4.58 1.77
N VAL A 137 -17.50 -3.78 1.05
CA VAL A 137 -18.80 -3.30 1.57
C VAL A 137 -19.77 -4.46 1.77
N HIS A 138 -19.91 -5.36 0.80
CA HIS A 138 -20.77 -6.54 0.96
C HIS A 138 -20.32 -7.42 2.12
N ALA A 139 -19.01 -7.61 2.31
CA ALA A 139 -18.52 -8.42 3.42
C ALA A 139 -18.82 -7.78 4.79
N LEU A 140 -18.78 -6.45 4.89
CA LEU A 140 -19.17 -5.72 6.09
C LEU A 140 -20.68 -5.86 6.36
N GLU A 141 -21.51 -5.72 5.32
CA GLU A 141 -22.96 -5.84 5.43
C GLU A 141 -23.40 -7.26 5.82
N GLU A 142 -22.82 -8.29 5.21
CA GLU A 142 -23.07 -9.70 5.54
C GLU A 142 -22.63 -10.04 6.97
N HIS A 143 -21.57 -9.39 7.47
CA HIS A 143 -21.13 -9.50 8.86
C HIS A 143 -22.00 -8.68 9.84
N GLY A 144 -22.98 -7.93 9.33
CA GLY A 144 -23.95 -7.18 10.14
C GLY A 144 -23.59 -5.72 10.39
N ILE A 145 -22.58 -5.18 9.71
CA ILE A 145 -22.15 -3.78 9.83
C ILE A 145 -22.93 -2.93 8.83
N LYS A 146 -23.94 -2.23 9.34
CA LYS A 146 -24.89 -1.45 8.54
C LYS A 146 -24.67 0.06 8.68
N GLN A 147 -24.09 0.48 9.80
CA GLN A 147 -23.72 1.86 10.08
C GLN A 147 -22.50 2.28 9.24
N LYS A 148 -22.25 3.60 9.21
CA LYS A 148 -21.01 4.13 8.63
C LYS A 148 -19.80 3.63 9.42
N VAL A 149 -18.69 3.44 8.71
CA VAL A 149 -17.42 3.01 9.29
C VAL A 149 -16.35 4.09 9.15
N ILE A 150 -15.40 4.08 10.06
CA ILE A 150 -14.14 4.83 9.92
C ILE A 150 -13.16 3.94 9.16
N LEU A 151 -12.62 4.44 8.04
CA LEU A 151 -11.60 3.71 7.28
C LEU A 151 -10.20 4.09 7.75
N VAL A 152 -9.35 3.11 8.06
CA VAL A 152 -7.91 3.30 8.31
C VAL A 152 -7.14 2.50 7.27
N THR A 153 -6.37 3.20 6.44
CA THR A 153 -5.88 2.63 5.17
C THR A 153 -4.41 2.92 4.93
N HIS A 154 -3.72 1.99 4.25
CA HIS A 154 -2.33 2.16 3.83
C HIS A 154 -2.10 1.55 2.44
N ASP A 155 -1.27 2.21 1.63
CA ASP A 155 -0.81 1.73 0.32
C ASP A 155 -1.98 1.33 -0.63
N TRP A 156 -2.06 0.09 -1.14
CA TRP A 156 -3.21 -0.34 -1.95
C TRP A 156 -4.53 -0.29 -1.19
N GLY A 157 -4.51 -0.47 0.13
CA GLY A 157 -5.66 -0.29 0.99
C GLY A 157 -6.19 1.14 0.94
N ALA A 158 -5.33 2.15 0.72
CA ALA A 158 -5.76 3.52 0.50
C ALA A 158 -6.48 3.67 -0.85
N LEU A 159 -5.90 3.15 -1.94
CA LEU A 159 -6.56 3.17 -3.26
C LEU A 159 -7.93 2.48 -3.23
N ILE A 160 -8.04 1.33 -2.57
CA ILE A 160 -9.32 0.62 -2.41
C ILE A 160 -10.26 1.41 -1.50
N GLY A 161 -9.77 1.97 -0.39
CA GLY A 161 -10.56 2.81 0.54
C GLY A 161 -11.15 4.04 -0.14
N TYR A 162 -10.38 4.72 -1.00
CA TYR A 162 -10.89 5.81 -1.82
C TYR A 162 -11.98 5.36 -2.79
N HIS A 163 -11.89 4.14 -3.33
CA HIS A 163 -12.94 3.57 -4.17
C HIS A 163 -14.21 3.24 -3.37
N ILE A 164 -14.05 2.73 -2.14
CA ILE A 164 -15.17 2.50 -1.22
C ILE A 164 -15.88 3.83 -0.95
N GLU A 165 -15.16 4.87 -0.55
CA GLU A 165 -15.76 6.18 -0.28
C GLU A 165 -16.46 6.76 -1.51
N ARG A 166 -15.88 6.62 -2.71
CA ARG A 166 -16.48 7.13 -3.95
C ARG A 166 -17.75 6.40 -4.35
N LYS A 167 -17.75 5.08 -4.24
CA LYS A 167 -18.85 4.24 -4.71
C LYS A 167 -19.96 4.08 -3.67
N HIS A 168 -19.59 4.13 -2.39
CA HIS A 168 -20.45 3.90 -1.24
C HIS A 168 -20.25 5.00 -0.18
N PRO A 169 -20.45 6.30 -0.52
CA PRO A 169 -20.20 7.42 0.41
C PRO A 169 -21.04 7.36 1.69
N ASP A 170 -22.23 6.78 1.60
CA ASP A 170 -23.14 6.58 2.71
C ASP A 170 -22.63 5.54 3.73
N LYS A 171 -21.56 4.80 3.41
CA LYS A 171 -20.93 3.80 4.28
C LYS A 171 -19.67 4.30 4.97
N VAL A 172 -19.13 5.47 4.60
CA VAL A 172 -17.87 5.99 5.15
C VAL A 172 -18.14 7.24 5.99
N GLU A 173 -17.81 7.18 7.27
CA GLU A 173 -17.91 8.32 8.19
C GLU A 173 -16.72 9.25 8.03
N SER A 174 -15.51 8.69 8.14
CA SER A 174 -14.25 9.41 8.00
C SER A 174 -13.15 8.46 7.53
N MET A 175 -12.03 9.03 7.05
CA MET A 175 -10.93 8.26 6.50
C MET A 175 -9.57 8.73 7.03
N VAL A 176 -8.79 7.80 7.55
CA VAL A 176 -7.36 7.96 7.79
C VAL A 176 -6.62 7.24 6.67
N SER A 177 -5.89 8.00 5.86
CA SER A 177 -5.10 7.45 4.76
C SER A 177 -3.62 7.68 4.95
N MET A 178 -2.85 6.60 4.83
CA MET A 178 -1.42 6.58 5.08
C MET A 178 -0.63 6.31 3.80
N ASP A 179 0.28 7.22 3.52
CA ASP A 179 1.30 7.27 2.48
C ASP A 179 0.85 7.41 1.02
N VAL A 180 -0.33 6.93 0.62
CA VAL A 180 -0.78 6.93 -0.79
C VAL A 180 -2.00 7.82 -1.02
N ALA A 181 -1.88 8.75 -1.97
CA ALA A 181 -2.97 9.60 -2.47
C ALA A 181 -3.44 9.17 -3.87
N LEU A 182 -4.57 9.72 -4.34
CA LEU A 182 -5.06 9.53 -5.72
C LEU A 182 -4.37 10.43 -6.76
N ARG A 183 -3.57 11.38 -6.28
CA ARG A 183 -2.68 12.21 -7.12
C ARG A 183 -1.26 11.92 -6.69
N PHE A 184 -0.32 11.88 -7.63
CA PHE A 184 1.09 11.74 -7.31
C PHE A 184 1.91 12.76 -8.09
N LYS A 185 3.06 13.13 -7.55
CA LYS A 185 3.98 14.06 -8.21
C LYS A 185 4.56 13.41 -9.47
N LYS A 186 3.99 13.74 -10.63
CA LYS A 186 4.48 13.30 -11.95
C LYS A 186 5.77 14.03 -12.29
N ASN A 187 6.89 13.32 -12.15
CA ASN A 187 8.16 13.71 -12.74
C ASN A 187 8.86 12.44 -13.27
N VAL A 188 9.79 12.60 -14.21
CA VAL A 188 10.43 11.47 -14.90
C VAL A 188 11.12 10.50 -13.94
N VAL A 189 11.69 11.02 -12.83
CA VAL A 189 12.36 10.20 -11.81
C VAL A 189 11.32 9.37 -11.04
N ASN A 190 10.26 10.00 -10.53
CA ASN A 190 9.17 9.31 -9.82
C ASN A 190 8.50 8.27 -10.72
N LEU A 191 8.26 8.61 -12.00
CA LEU A 191 7.66 7.69 -12.96
C LEU A 191 8.58 6.49 -13.22
N ALA A 192 9.87 6.72 -13.46
CA ALA A 192 10.85 5.66 -13.65
C ALA A 192 10.96 4.76 -12.41
N LEU A 193 10.99 5.36 -11.22
CA LEU A 193 11.00 4.62 -9.95
C LEU A 193 9.73 3.78 -9.82
N MET A 194 8.55 4.33 -10.12
CA MET A 194 7.28 3.58 -10.11
C MET A 194 7.30 2.39 -11.07
N VAL A 195 7.62 2.63 -12.34
CA VAL A 195 7.67 1.57 -13.36
C VAL A 195 8.68 0.48 -12.98
N SER A 196 9.83 0.86 -12.40
CA SER A 196 10.90 -0.09 -12.08
C SER A 196 10.51 -1.16 -11.06
N TYR A 197 9.54 -0.92 -10.17
CA TYR A 197 9.02 -1.96 -9.28
C TYR A 197 7.66 -2.50 -9.74
N GLN A 198 6.80 -1.68 -10.37
CA GLN A 198 5.47 -2.13 -10.80
C GLN A 198 5.53 -3.09 -11.98
N ALA A 199 6.35 -2.83 -13.00
CA ALA A 199 6.45 -3.71 -14.17
C ALA A 199 6.92 -5.13 -13.80
N PRO A 200 7.98 -5.31 -12.96
CA PRO A 200 8.33 -6.64 -12.45
C PRO A 200 7.21 -7.33 -11.66
N LEU A 201 6.34 -6.60 -10.96
CA LEU A 201 5.19 -7.19 -10.25
C LEU A 201 4.09 -7.65 -11.21
N VAL A 202 3.86 -6.92 -12.30
CA VAL A 202 2.97 -7.35 -13.39
C VAL A 202 3.54 -8.61 -14.07
N ILE A 203 4.83 -8.62 -14.38
CA ILE A 203 5.52 -9.78 -14.98
C ILE A 203 5.48 -10.97 -14.02
N SER A 204 5.73 -10.76 -12.74
CA SER A 204 5.61 -11.77 -11.69
C SER A 204 4.24 -12.43 -11.68
N TRP A 205 3.16 -11.63 -11.78
CA TRP A 205 1.80 -12.13 -11.85
C TRP A 205 1.56 -12.96 -13.11
N GLY A 206 1.97 -12.45 -14.28
CA GLY A 206 1.83 -13.15 -15.56
C GLY A 206 2.58 -14.48 -15.60
N ILE A 207 3.85 -14.49 -15.15
CA ILE A 207 4.63 -15.73 -15.00
C ILE A 207 3.92 -16.68 -14.04
N GLY A 208 3.39 -16.17 -12.92
CA GLY A 208 2.72 -17.00 -11.92
C GLY A 208 1.44 -17.70 -12.40
N LEU A 209 0.80 -17.19 -13.46
CA LEU A 209 -0.32 -17.88 -14.12
C LEU A 209 0.12 -19.15 -14.86
N VAL A 210 1.39 -19.29 -15.22
CA VAL A 210 1.93 -20.47 -15.92
C VAL A 210 2.87 -21.26 -15.01
N LEU A 211 3.78 -20.57 -14.33
CA LEU A 211 4.81 -21.12 -13.45
C LEU A 211 4.83 -20.40 -12.08
N PRO A 212 3.90 -20.76 -11.16
CA PRO A 212 3.73 -20.12 -9.84
C PRO A 212 4.99 -19.96 -8.99
N PRO A 213 5.92 -20.93 -8.92
CA PRO A 213 7.14 -20.78 -8.12
C PRO A 213 8.03 -19.65 -8.63
N LEU A 214 8.19 -19.53 -9.95
CA LEU A 214 9.03 -18.49 -10.56
C LEU A 214 8.41 -17.10 -10.39
N GLY A 215 7.10 -16.98 -10.60
CA GLY A 215 6.39 -15.73 -10.36
C GLY A 215 6.50 -15.29 -8.89
N THR A 216 6.45 -16.23 -7.95
CA THR A 216 6.58 -15.95 -6.51
C THR A 216 7.99 -15.51 -6.15
N LEU A 217 9.01 -16.16 -6.73
CA LEU A 217 10.39 -15.76 -6.55
C LEU A 217 10.61 -14.31 -7.00
N LEU A 218 10.09 -13.93 -8.17
CA LEU A 218 10.17 -12.57 -8.68
C LEU A 218 9.42 -11.57 -7.78
N ASN A 219 8.20 -11.90 -7.33
CA ASN A 219 7.44 -11.04 -6.40
C ASN A 219 8.24 -10.74 -5.13
N LYS A 220 8.83 -11.79 -4.53
CA LYS A 220 9.65 -11.69 -3.32
C LYS A 220 10.91 -10.88 -3.56
N ALA A 221 11.55 -11.02 -4.73
CA ALA A 221 12.70 -10.22 -5.10
C ALA A 221 12.36 -8.72 -5.14
N VAL A 222 11.23 -8.35 -5.72
CA VAL A 222 10.75 -6.95 -5.75
C VAL A 222 10.41 -6.47 -4.33
N ALA A 223 9.72 -7.28 -3.52
CA ALA A 223 9.40 -6.94 -2.14
C ALA A 223 10.67 -6.67 -1.30
N MET A 224 11.73 -7.46 -1.49
CA MET A 224 13.03 -7.21 -0.87
C MET A 224 13.70 -5.94 -1.39
N MET A 225 13.61 -5.66 -2.69
CA MET A 225 14.16 -4.45 -3.32
C MET A 225 13.55 -3.17 -2.73
N VAL A 226 12.23 -3.16 -2.49
CA VAL A 226 11.54 -2.04 -1.84
C VAL A 226 11.66 -2.05 -0.31
N ARG A 227 12.50 -2.93 0.25
CA ARG A 227 12.80 -3.07 1.68
C ARG A 227 11.59 -3.42 2.54
N ALA A 228 10.63 -4.17 1.99
CA ALA A 228 9.53 -4.70 2.77
C ALA A 228 10.05 -5.60 3.92
N PRO A 229 9.44 -5.55 5.12
CA PRO A 229 9.86 -6.39 6.24
C PRO A 229 9.84 -7.89 5.90
N LYS A 230 10.88 -8.62 6.32
CA LYS A 230 11.10 -10.04 5.94
C LYS A 230 9.90 -10.96 6.21
N HIS A 231 9.15 -10.71 7.28
CA HIS A 231 7.99 -11.54 7.63
C HIS A 231 6.83 -11.37 6.64
N ARG A 232 6.70 -10.22 5.98
CA ARG A 232 5.71 -9.96 4.91
C ARG A 232 6.16 -10.59 3.61
N VAL A 233 7.42 -10.38 3.24
CA VAL A 233 8.05 -11.01 2.05
C VAL A 233 7.85 -12.54 2.06
N LYS A 234 7.93 -13.19 3.22
CA LYS A 234 7.70 -14.64 3.31
C LYS A 234 6.30 -15.07 2.84
N LYS A 235 5.28 -14.25 3.13
CA LYS A 235 3.87 -14.53 2.85
C LYS A 235 3.42 -14.13 1.45
N THR A 236 4.15 -13.25 0.76
CA THR A 236 3.78 -12.84 -0.59
C THR A 236 3.93 -13.96 -1.62
N THR A 237 3.11 -13.88 -2.65
CA THR A 237 3.09 -14.78 -3.80
C THR A 237 2.93 -13.99 -5.09
N TRP A 238 3.16 -14.64 -6.23
CA TRP A 238 2.87 -14.08 -7.55
C TRP A 238 1.45 -13.50 -7.66
N ALA A 239 0.50 -14.12 -6.95
CA ALA A 239 -0.90 -13.77 -7.03
C ALA A 239 -1.21 -12.41 -6.40
N ASN A 240 -0.30 -11.78 -5.64
CA ASN A 240 -0.51 -10.41 -5.19
C ASN A 240 -0.37 -9.38 -6.32
N GLY A 241 0.31 -9.74 -7.42
CA GLY A 241 0.62 -8.83 -8.51
C GLY A 241 -0.60 -8.40 -9.35
N TYR A 242 -1.80 -8.98 -9.13
CA TYR A 242 -3.00 -8.60 -9.89
C TYR A 242 -3.35 -7.11 -9.72
N LEU A 243 -3.08 -6.53 -8.55
CA LEU A 243 -3.36 -5.12 -8.27
C LEU A 243 -2.58 -4.22 -9.25
N TYR A 244 -1.31 -4.56 -9.47
CA TYR A 244 -0.43 -3.85 -10.41
C TYR A 244 -0.86 -4.06 -11.86
N PHE A 245 -1.28 -5.27 -12.21
CA PHE A 245 -1.77 -5.57 -13.56
C PHE A 245 -3.02 -4.76 -13.89
N TYR A 246 -4.03 -4.78 -13.02
CA TYR A 246 -5.27 -4.04 -13.26
C TYR A 246 -5.08 -2.53 -13.18
N LEU A 247 -4.22 -2.01 -12.30
CA LEU A 247 -3.88 -0.59 -12.32
C LEU A 247 -3.23 -0.18 -13.64
N SER A 248 -2.32 -1.01 -14.17
CA SER A 248 -1.68 -0.76 -15.47
C SER A 248 -2.69 -0.77 -16.61
N LEU A 249 -3.63 -1.72 -16.59
CA LEU A 249 -4.70 -1.82 -17.58
C LEU A 249 -5.67 -0.64 -17.51
N ASP A 250 -6.08 -0.25 -16.30
CA ASP A 250 -6.97 0.89 -16.08
C ASP A 250 -6.29 2.22 -16.46
N GLY A 251 -4.97 2.34 -16.31
CA GLY A 251 -4.19 3.49 -16.79
C GLY A 251 -4.07 3.59 -18.31
N LEU A 252 -4.20 2.48 -19.05
CA LEU A 252 -4.21 2.44 -20.51
C LEU A 252 -5.61 2.72 -21.12
N LEU A 253 -6.66 2.65 -20.30
CA LEU A 253 -8.06 2.80 -20.72
C LEU A 253 -8.67 4.08 -20.10
N PRO A 254 -8.42 5.26 -20.69
CA PRO A 254 -8.71 6.57 -20.07
C PRO A 254 -10.18 6.78 -19.66
N ASP A 255 -11.14 6.20 -20.39
CA ASP A 255 -12.58 6.31 -20.08
C ASP A 255 -13.07 5.42 -18.93
N ARG A 256 -12.18 4.63 -18.29
CA ARG A 256 -12.60 3.57 -17.34
C ARG A 256 -11.99 3.66 -15.94
N SER A 257 -11.21 4.69 -15.62
CA SER A 257 -10.45 4.73 -14.37
C SER A 257 -10.75 5.94 -13.48
N PRO A 258 -11.80 5.88 -12.65
CA PRO A 258 -12.01 6.80 -11.53
C PRO A 258 -10.86 6.83 -10.51
N LEU A 259 -9.89 5.90 -10.61
CA LEU A 259 -8.75 5.73 -9.69
C LEU A 259 -7.84 6.96 -9.62
N LEU A 260 -7.85 7.84 -10.63
CA LEU A 260 -6.86 8.91 -10.78
C LEU A 260 -7.46 10.26 -11.16
N ASP A 261 -8.78 10.47 -10.98
CA ASP A 261 -9.36 11.82 -11.19
C ASP A 261 -8.77 12.85 -10.20
N GLY A 262 -8.11 12.35 -9.15
CA GLY A 262 -7.36 13.12 -8.18
C GLY A 262 -8.19 13.89 -7.18
N LYS A 263 -9.51 13.70 -7.15
CA LYS A 263 -10.39 14.36 -6.18
C LYS A 263 -10.19 13.75 -4.79
N VAL A 264 -10.21 14.60 -3.78
CA VAL A 264 -10.17 14.16 -2.38
C VAL A 264 -11.50 13.51 -1.98
N PRO A 265 -11.51 12.66 -0.92
CA PRO A 265 -12.75 12.06 -0.42
C PRO A 265 -13.77 13.11 0.02
N ARG A 266 -15.07 12.76 -0.03
CA ARG A 266 -16.14 13.66 0.45
C ARG A 266 -16.26 13.63 1.97
N CYS A 267 -15.83 12.56 2.62
CA CYS A 267 -15.79 12.46 4.07
C CYS A 267 -14.59 13.21 4.66
N PRO A 268 -14.65 13.61 5.95
CA PRO A 268 -13.47 14.08 6.68
C PRO A 268 -12.30 13.11 6.50
N THR A 269 -11.12 13.65 6.16
CA THR A 269 -9.94 12.84 5.86
C THR A 269 -8.70 13.34 6.59
N LEU A 270 -7.98 12.43 7.28
CA LEU A 270 -6.62 12.62 7.74
C LEU A 270 -5.66 11.92 6.79
N PHE A 271 -4.80 12.69 6.13
CA PHE A 271 -3.76 12.17 5.23
C PHE A 271 -2.37 12.26 5.88
N LEU A 272 -1.81 11.13 6.27
CA LEU A 272 -0.44 11.04 6.80
C LEU A 272 0.50 10.53 5.71
N TYR A 273 1.67 11.14 5.56
CA TYR A 273 2.60 10.74 4.49
C TYR A 273 4.06 10.78 4.95
N SER A 274 4.88 9.93 4.32
CA SER A 274 6.31 9.89 4.52
C SER A 274 7.00 11.10 3.90
N THR A 275 7.98 11.63 4.63
CA THR A 275 8.91 12.67 4.15
C THR A 275 10.28 12.12 3.73
N LYS A 276 10.49 10.79 3.84
CA LYS A 276 11.75 10.13 3.45
C LYS A 276 11.60 9.02 2.43
N SER A 277 10.38 8.66 2.03
CA SER A 277 10.14 7.69 0.96
C SER A 277 10.77 8.20 -0.36
N PRO A 278 11.45 7.33 -1.13
CA PRO A 278 12.03 7.70 -2.43
C PRO A 278 10.98 8.19 -3.44
N ILE A 279 9.74 7.75 -3.27
CA ILE A 279 8.59 8.12 -4.10
C ILE A 279 7.61 8.88 -3.21
N ALA A 280 7.26 10.09 -3.64
CA ALA A 280 6.15 10.82 -3.05
C ALA A 280 4.85 10.42 -3.76
N PHE A 281 4.02 9.61 -3.11
CA PHE A 281 2.71 9.20 -3.62
C PHE A 281 1.62 10.27 -3.41
N HIS A 282 2.01 11.55 -3.40
CA HIS A 282 1.14 12.73 -3.36
C HIS A 282 1.76 13.88 -4.16
N ASP A 283 0.97 14.87 -4.55
CA ASP A 283 1.45 16.17 -5.01
C ASP A 283 1.03 17.30 -4.04
N SER A 284 1.56 18.51 -4.20
CA SER A 284 1.18 19.64 -3.34
C SER A 284 -0.29 20.02 -3.50
N LYS A 285 -0.87 19.77 -4.68
CA LYS A 285 -2.29 20.01 -4.94
C LYS A 285 -3.17 19.12 -4.08
N TRP A 286 -2.86 17.82 -3.95
CA TRP A 286 -3.55 16.91 -3.05
C TRP A 286 -3.58 17.42 -1.61
N LEU A 287 -2.43 17.85 -1.07
CA LEU A 287 -2.35 18.40 0.28
C LEU A 287 -3.25 19.64 0.43
N SER A 288 -3.23 20.54 -0.56
CA SER A 288 -4.08 21.73 -0.56
C SER A 288 -5.57 21.39 -0.67
N ASP A 289 -5.93 20.35 -1.43
CA ASP A 289 -7.31 19.95 -1.64
C ASP A 289 -7.87 19.25 -0.40
N ILE A 290 -7.06 18.45 0.32
CA ILE A 290 -7.44 17.87 1.64
C ILE A 290 -7.70 18.98 2.65
N GLN A 291 -6.84 19.99 2.71
CA GLN A 291 -7.04 21.11 3.63
C GLN A 291 -8.31 21.91 3.29
N ARG A 292 -8.58 22.14 1.99
CA ARG A 292 -9.80 22.83 1.53
C ARG A 292 -11.08 22.05 1.82
N SER A 293 -11.03 20.72 1.86
CA SER A 293 -12.19 19.89 2.22
C SER A 293 -12.44 19.82 3.74
N GLY A 294 -11.72 20.60 4.56
CA GLY A 294 -11.78 20.51 6.02
C GLY A 294 -11.02 19.32 6.60
N GLY A 295 -10.30 18.56 5.77
CA GLY A 295 -9.41 17.49 6.19
C GLY A 295 -8.10 18.01 6.77
N GLN A 296 -7.24 17.08 7.18
CA GLN A 296 -5.93 17.37 7.76
C GLN A 296 -4.87 16.58 7.01
N SER A 297 -3.67 17.14 6.85
CA SER A 297 -2.52 16.38 6.33
C SER A 297 -1.27 16.64 7.14
N LYS A 298 -0.43 15.62 7.32
CA LYS A 298 0.82 15.75 8.08
C LYS A 298 1.91 14.82 7.55
N GLY A 299 3.07 15.42 7.27
CA GLY A 299 4.28 14.70 6.93
C GLY A 299 4.97 14.12 8.17
N ILE A 300 5.33 12.83 8.11
CA ILE A 300 6.03 12.11 9.17
C ILE A 300 7.43 11.72 8.69
N LYS A 301 8.43 11.85 9.56
CA LYS A 301 9.83 11.50 9.25
C LYS A 301 10.08 10.01 9.39
N GLY A 302 9.60 9.22 8.43
CA GLY A 302 9.79 7.77 8.36
C GLY A 302 9.79 7.25 6.92
N ASP A 303 9.89 5.94 6.74
CA ASP A 303 9.77 5.28 5.43
C ASP A 303 8.29 5.07 5.05
N HIS A 304 8.02 4.23 4.05
CA HIS A 304 6.66 3.90 3.61
C HIS A 304 5.78 3.26 4.70
N TRP A 305 6.39 2.63 5.71
CA TRP A 305 5.72 2.06 6.88
C TRP A 305 5.96 2.92 8.14
N PHE A 306 6.09 4.25 7.97
CA PHE A 306 6.37 5.20 9.05
C PHE A 306 5.43 5.03 10.25
N PHE A 307 4.16 4.69 10.03
CA PHE A 307 3.15 4.52 11.07
C PHE A 307 3.44 3.37 12.04
N LEU A 308 4.33 2.43 11.67
CA LEU A 308 4.81 1.40 12.59
C LEU A 308 6.13 1.81 13.26
N SER A 309 7.07 2.38 12.50
CA SER A 309 8.37 2.79 13.03
C SER A 309 8.31 4.07 13.89
N LYS A 310 7.24 4.83 13.75
CA LYS A 310 6.90 6.07 14.47
C LYS A 310 5.51 5.98 15.10
N PHE A 311 5.14 4.80 15.59
CA PHE A 311 3.81 4.56 16.14
C PHE A 311 3.43 5.56 17.23
N ASP A 312 4.33 5.88 18.17
CA ASP A 312 4.06 6.84 19.26
C ASP A 312 3.85 8.28 18.78
N GLU A 313 4.36 8.64 17.59
CA GLU A 313 4.12 9.95 16.96
C GLU A 313 2.82 9.94 16.13
N VAL A 314 2.52 8.82 15.49
CA VAL A 314 1.42 8.68 14.53
C VAL A 314 0.09 8.36 15.22
N PHE A 315 0.09 7.45 16.20
CA PHE A 315 -1.12 6.99 16.85
C PHE A 315 -1.94 8.13 17.47
N PRO A 316 -1.35 9.10 18.21
CA PRO A 316 -2.12 10.21 18.76
C PRO A 316 -2.80 11.07 17.68
N LEU A 317 -2.20 11.19 16.49
CA LEU A 317 -2.82 11.94 15.37
C LEU A 317 -4.06 11.20 14.85
N VAL A 318 -3.97 9.89 14.74
CA VAL A 318 -5.07 9.02 14.33
C VAL A 318 -6.18 9.06 15.37
N GLU A 319 -5.83 8.83 16.64
CA GLU A 319 -6.76 8.84 17.77
C GLU A 319 -7.49 10.17 17.91
N ASN A 320 -6.77 11.29 17.87
CA ASN A 320 -7.37 12.62 17.95
C ASN A 320 -8.26 12.94 16.75
N PHE A 321 -7.99 12.34 15.58
CA PHE A 321 -8.83 12.55 14.41
C PHE A 321 -10.14 11.75 14.50
N ILE A 322 -10.06 10.48 14.90
CA ILE A 322 -11.24 9.60 14.98
C ILE A 322 -12.11 9.88 16.23
N GLY A 323 -11.52 10.40 17.32
CA GLY A 323 -12.21 10.67 18.57
C GLY A 323 -12.88 12.05 18.66
N LYS A 324 -12.84 12.86 17.60
CA LYS A 324 -13.44 14.21 17.59
C LYS A 324 -14.95 14.22 17.78
N ASP A 325 -15.62 13.10 17.53
CA ASP A 325 -17.07 12.96 17.68
C ASP A 325 -17.46 12.10 18.90
N ASP A 326 -16.53 11.82 19.83
CA ASP A 326 -16.83 11.12 21.08
C ASP A 326 -17.42 12.11 22.12
N PRO A 327 -18.70 11.96 22.54
CA PRO A 327 -19.32 12.83 23.54
C PRO A 327 -18.57 12.88 24.88
N VAL A 328 -17.72 11.88 25.16
CA VAL A 328 -16.88 11.85 26.36
C VAL A 328 -15.72 12.84 26.25
N VAL A 329 -15.17 13.07 25.06
CA VAL A 329 -14.07 14.02 24.83
C VAL A 329 -14.56 15.46 24.90
N GLU A 330 -15.75 15.77 24.40
CA GLU A 330 -16.37 17.10 24.57
C GLU A 330 -16.59 17.45 26.04
N ARG A 331 -16.96 16.49 26.89
CA ARG A 331 -17.15 16.73 28.34
C ARG A 331 -15.86 16.94 29.14
N ILE A 332 -14.71 16.53 28.60
CA ILE A 332 -13.40 16.72 29.23
C ILE A 332 -12.77 18.04 28.79
N LEU A 333 -13.20 18.60 27.65
CA LEU A 333 -12.67 19.82 27.07
C LEU A 333 -13.58 21.04 27.23
N ALA A 334 -14.83 20.86 27.65
CA ALA A 334 -15.76 21.91 28.11
C ALA A 334 -15.70 22.04 29.63
#